data_AF-A0A7L4TP33-F1
#
_entry.id   AF-A0A7L4TP33-F1
#
_cell.length_a   1.000
_cell.length_b   1.000
_cell.length_c   1.000
_cell.angle_alpha   90.00
_cell.angle_beta   90.00
_cell.angle_gamma   90.00
#
_symmetry.space_group_name_H-M   'P 1'
#
loop_
_entity.id
_entity.type
_entity.pdbx_description
1 polymer ?
#
loop_
_entity_poly.entity_id
_entity_poly.type
_entity_poly.pdbx_seq_one_letter_code
_entity_poly.pdbx_strand_id
1 'polypeptide(L)'
;MSKSSKIQIYFYSILIVSIIWLFIFPKPIKNFAPIVFGVPTFPVFIFNFRNKLEDFSSALKNKLPDLFQKYVVDYGISAGIGEIVDIGVLSSNEDFENLKDVELYQMYILCKQSIRLAFLSFCIIALLGFATVYL
;
A
#
# COMPACT_ATOMS: atom_id res chain seq x y z
N MET A 1 -5.82 10.60 16.30
CA MET A 1 -4.96 10.38 15.11
C MET A 1 -5.59 9.31 14.24
N SER A 2 -5.88 9.57 12.97
CA SER A 2 -6.59 8.63 12.08
C SER A 2 -5.71 7.41 11.74
N LYS A 3 -6.34 6.27 11.37
CA LYS A 3 -5.61 5.06 10.92
C LYS A 3 -4.67 5.38 9.75
N SER A 4 -5.11 6.25 8.83
CA SER A 4 -4.31 6.83 7.74
C SER A 4 -3.01 7.46 8.24
N SER A 5 -3.08 8.35 9.23
CA SER A 5 -1.90 9.06 9.76
C SER A 5 -0.89 8.11 10.41
N LYS A 6 -1.34 7.04 11.08
CA LYS A 6 -0.45 6.05 11.71
C LYS A 6 0.43 5.32 10.69
N ILE A 7 -0.17 4.91 9.57
CA ILE A 7 0.50 4.16 8.50
C ILE A 7 1.56 5.02 7.80
N GLN A 8 1.27 6.31 7.59
CA GLN A 8 2.24 7.26 7.03
C GLN A 8 3.40 7.54 7.98
N ILE A 9 3.13 7.73 9.28
CA ILE A 9 4.18 7.92 10.29
C ILE A 9 5.11 6.71 10.31
N TYR A 10 4.55 5.49 10.30
CA TYR A 10 5.35 4.26 10.22
C TYR A 10 6.28 4.26 9.00
N PHE A 11 5.76 4.56 7.80
CA PHE A 11 6.56 4.65 6.57
C PHE A 11 7.73 5.63 6.72
N TYR A 12 7.47 6.86 7.16
CA TYR A 12 8.50 7.89 7.26
C TYR A 12 9.52 7.61 8.36
N SER A 13 9.12 7.01 9.48
CA SER A 13 10.05 6.59 10.53
C SER A 13 11.08 5.59 10.01
N ILE A 14 10.63 4.57 9.27
CA ILE A 14 11.55 3.58 8.68
C ILE A 14 12.44 4.22 7.60
N LEU A 15 11.89 5.14 6.79
CA LEU A 15 12.69 5.89 5.80
C LEU A 15 13.82 6.68 6.47
N ILE A 16 13.52 7.42 7.53
CA ILE A 16 14.51 8.19 8.28
C ILE A 16 15.60 7.26 8.83
N VAL A 17 15.23 6.12 9.43
CA VAL A 17 16.21 5.13 9.91
C VAL A 17 17.12 4.64 8.80
N SER A 18 16.57 4.34 7.62
CA SER A 18 17.36 3.88 6.47
C SER A 18 18.30 4.98 5.91
N ILE A 19 17.83 6.23 5.86
CA ILE A 19 18.67 7.37 5.46
C ILE A 19 19.81 7.56 6.47
N ILE A 20 19.53 7.54 7.77
CA ILE A 20 20.56 7.62 8.82
C ILE A 20 21.57 6.47 8.66
N TRP A 21 21.09 5.25 8.37
CA TRP A 21 21.94 4.09 8.13
C TRP A 21 22.93 4.31 6.98
N LEU A 22 22.49 4.93 5.88
CA LEU A 22 23.34 5.23 4.72
C LEU A 22 24.53 6.14 5.06
N PHE A 23 24.33 7.13 5.92
CA PHE A 23 25.34 8.14 6.23
C PHE A 23 26.28 7.75 7.38
N ILE A 24 25.81 6.94 8.34
CA ILE A 24 26.60 6.60 9.53
C ILE A 24 27.52 5.40 9.30
N PHE A 25 27.07 4.38 8.56
CA PHE A 25 27.82 3.12 8.47
C PHE A 25 28.78 3.09 7.26
N PRO A 26 29.96 2.48 7.40
CA PRO A 26 30.88 2.28 6.28
C PRO A 26 30.41 1.15 5.35
N LYS A 27 31.04 1.02 4.17
CA LYS A 27 30.88 -0.19 3.33
C LYS A 27 31.49 -1.39 4.05
N PRO A 28 30.89 -2.60 3.97
CA PRO A 28 29.69 -2.94 3.20
C PRO A 28 28.37 -2.75 3.99
N ILE A 29 28.42 -2.34 5.26
CA ILE A 29 27.26 -2.30 6.16
C ILE A 29 26.16 -1.35 5.64
N LYS A 30 26.53 -0.21 5.04
CA LYS A 30 25.51 0.68 4.44
C LYS A 30 24.76 0.08 3.24
N ASN A 31 25.29 -0.96 2.59
CA ASN A 31 24.60 -1.64 1.48
C ASN A 31 23.30 -2.32 1.92
N PHE A 32 23.11 -2.51 3.23
CA PHE A 32 21.87 -3.06 3.79
C PHE A 32 20.76 -2.00 3.96
N ALA A 33 21.02 -0.70 3.78
CA ALA A 33 20.00 0.34 3.94
C ALA A 33 18.71 0.10 3.11
N PRO A 34 18.78 -0.35 1.84
CA PRO A 34 17.58 -0.70 1.07
C PRO A 34 16.79 -1.85 1.68
N ILE A 35 17.47 -2.80 2.35
CA ILE A 35 16.84 -3.95 3.04
C ILE A 35 16.20 -3.49 4.36
N VAL A 36 16.92 -2.66 5.14
CA VAL A 36 16.42 -2.04 6.39
C VAL A 36 15.13 -1.26 6.12
N PHE A 37 15.03 -0.61 4.96
CA PHE A 37 13.79 0.04 4.53
C PHE A 37 12.77 -0.95 3.96
N GLY A 38 13.19 -1.79 3.02
CA GLY A 38 12.28 -2.55 2.16
C GLY A 38 11.53 -3.67 2.86
N VAL A 39 12.20 -4.45 3.71
CA VAL A 39 11.59 -5.57 4.43
C VAL A 39 10.43 -5.15 5.34
N PRO A 40 10.56 -4.10 6.18
CA PRO A 40 9.46 -3.65 7.02
C PRO A 40 8.43 -2.79 6.29
N THR A 41 8.67 -2.34 5.05
CA THR A 41 7.72 -1.45 4.33
C THR A 41 6.94 -2.20 3.26
N PHE A 42 7.60 -2.65 2.20
CA PHE A 42 6.92 -3.15 1.01
C PHE A 42 5.98 -4.34 1.30
N PRO A 43 6.41 -5.43 1.97
CA PRO A 43 5.50 -6.51 2.34
C PRO A 43 4.35 -6.03 3.22
N VAL A 44 4.63 -5.19 4.22
CA VAL A 44 3.62 -4.68 5.16
C VAL A 44 2.53 -3.89 4.43
N PHE A 45 2.88 -3.04 3.47
CA PHE A 45 1.89 -2.27 2.73
C PHE A 45 1.13 -3.11 1.71
N ILE A 46 1.76 -4.11 1.09
CA ILE A 46 1.08 -5.08 0.21
C ILE A 46 0.07 -5.92 0.99
N PHE A 47 0.45 -6.47 2.15
CA PHE A 47 -0.48 -7.24 2.99
C PHE A 47 -1.62 -6.37 3.51
N ASN A 48 -1.32 -5.16 3.98
CA ASN A 48 -2.35 -4.21 4.41
C ASN A 48 -3.29 -3.84 3.25
N PHE A 49 -2.76 -3.64 2.05
CA PHE A 49 -3.56 -3.37 0.87
C PHE A 49 -4.51 -4.52 0.57
N ARG A 50 -3.98 -5.75 0.52
CA ARG A 50 -4.78 -6.95 0.25
C ARG A 50 -5.94 -7.10 1.24
N ASN A 51 -5.66 -7.06 2.54
CA ASN A 51 -6.69 -7.27 3.55
C ASN A 51 -7.78 -6.18 3.47
N LYS A 52 -7.38 -4.91 3.32
CA LYS A 52 -8.34 -3.81 3.19
C LYS A 52 -9.15 -3.89 1.90
N LEU A 53 -8.56 -4.38 0.81
CA LEU A 53 -9.25 -4.56 -0.46
C LEU A 53 -10.31 -5.66 -0.35
N GLU A 54 -9.99 -6.76 0.32
CA GLU A 54 -10.96 -7.83 0.60
C GLU A 54 -12.12 -7.28 1.46
N ASP A 55 -11.82 -6.55 2.55
CA ASP A 55 -12.82 -5.92 3.41
C ASP A 55 -13.70 -4.92 2.62
N PHE A 56 -13.08 -4.03 1.85
CA PHE A 56 -13.76 -3.05 1.02
C PHE A 56 -14.65 -3.71 -0.04
N SER A 57 -14.14 -4.73 -0.72
CA SER A 57 -14.87 -5.47 -1.76
C SER A 57 -16.10 -6.16 -1.17
N SER A 58 -15.95 -6.81 -0.02
CA SER A 58 -17.06 -7.44 0.71
C SER A 58 -18.11 -6.41 1.14
N ALA A 59 -17.67 -5.29 1.74
CA ALA A 59 -18.57 -4.21 2.15
C ALA A 59 -19.30 -3.57 0.96
N LEU A 60 -18.59 -3.36 -0.16
CA LEU A 60 -19.15 -2.80 -1.40
C LEU A 60 -20.18 -3.75 -2.00
N LYS A 61 -19.88 -5.06 -2.08
CA LYS A 61 -20.80 -6.10 -2.58
C LYS A 61 -22.11 -6.12 -1.79
N ASN A 62 -22.04 -5.93 -0.47
CA ASN A 62 -23.21 -5.96 0.40
C ASN A 62 -24.02 -4.66 0.37
N LYS A 63 -23.37 -3.50 0.33
CA LYS A 63 -24.04 -2.19 0.44
C LYS A 63 -24.46 -1.62 -0.91
N LEU A 64 -23.65 -1.80 -1.95
CA LEU A 64 -23.83 -1.24 -3.29
C LEU A 64 -23.48 -2.30 -4.35
N PRO A 65 -24.31 -3.36 -4.48
CA PRO A 65 -24.01 -4.49 -5.36
C PRO A 65 -23.87 -4.07 -6.84
N ASP A 66 -24.66 -3.11 -7.31
CA ASP A 66 -24.56 -2.60 -8.69
C ASP A 66 -23.20 -1.95 -8.97
N LEU A 67 -22.70 -1.19 -8.00
CA LEU A 67 -21.39 -0.54 -8.08
C LEU A 67 -20.26 -1.56 -7.96
N PHE A 68 -20.44 -2.59 -7.14
CA PHE A 68 -19.51 -3.72 -7.05
C PHE A 68 -19.39 -4.44 -8.40
N GLN A 69 -20.52 -4.82 -9.02
CA GLN A 69 -20.52 -5.53 -10.30
C GLN A 69 -19.90 -4.71 -11.44
N LYS A 70 -19.98 -3.38 -11.39
CA LYS A 70 -19.32 -2.49 -12.36
C LYS A 70 -17.79 -2.59 -12.33
N TYR A 71 -17.21 -2.89 -11.16
CA TYR A 71 -15.76 -2.81 -10.93
C TYR A 71 -15.15 -4.11 -10.41
N VAL A 72 -15.89 -5.21 -10.37
CA VAL A 72 -15.39 -6.51 -9.91
C VAL A 72 -14.57 -7.19 -10.99
N VAL A 73 -13.48 -7.83 -10.58
CA VAL A 73 -12.69 -8.75 -11.40
C VAL A 73 -12.54 -10.05 -10.62
N ASP A 74 -12.72 -11.17 -11.32
CA ASP A 74 -12.41 -12.49 -10.78
C ASP A 74 -10.92 -12.78 -11.00
N TYR A 75 -10.14 -12.74 -9.93
CA TYR A 75 -8.72 -13.08 -9.96
C TYR A 75 -8.46 -14.60 -9.87
N GLY A 76 -9.52 -15.41 -9.85
CA GLY A 76 -9.48 -16.86 -9.88
C GLY A 76 -9.27 -17.50 -8.51
N ILE A 77 -9.70 -18.76 -8.42
CA ILE A 77 -9.61 -19.60 -7.22
C ILE A 77 -8.15 -19.87 -6.81
N SER A 78 -7.22 -19.91 -7.77
CA SER A 78 -5.79 -20.17 -7.52
C SER A 78 -5.11 -19.08 -6.67
N ALA A 79 -5.64 -17.86 -6.68
CA ALA A 79 -5.14 -16.78 -5.84
C ALA A 79 -5.80 -16.76 -4.44
N GLY A 80 -6.85 -17.56 -4.20
CA GLY A 80 -7.61 -17.57 -2.95
C GLY A 80 -8.38 -16.28 -2.67
N ILE A 81 -8.57 -15.44 -3.69
CA ILE A 81 -9.09 -14.06 -3.58
C ILE A 81 -10.50 -13.94 -4.17
N GLY A 82 -10.85 -14.75 -5.18
CA GLY A 82 -12.18 -14.74 -5.81
C GLY A 82 -12.53 -13.39 -6.47
N GLU A 83 -13.82 -13.03 -6.42
CA GLU A 83 -14.37 -11.76 -6.90
C GLU A 83 -14.01 -10.60 -5.96
N ILE A 84 -13.15 -9.69 -6.41
CA ILE A 84 -12.81 -8.45 -5.69
C ILE A 84 -12.84 -7.25 -6.63
N VAL A 85 -12.87 -6.04 -6.06
CA VAL A 85 -12.78 -4.81 -6.84
C VAL A 85 -11.43 -4.75 -7.57
N ASP A 86 -11.47 -4.39 -8.85
CA ASP A 86 -10.30 -4.21 -9.69
C ASP A 86 -9.31 -3.23 -9.03
N ILE A 87 -8.09 -3.72 -8.83
CA ILE A 87 -6.99 -2.95 -8.24
C ILE A 87 -6.69 -1.69 -9.07
N GLY A 88 -6.85 -1.76 -10.39
CA GLY A 88 -6.55 -0.66 -11.31
C GLY A 88 -7.40 0.58 -11.04
N VAL A 89 -8.66 0.40 -10.65
CA VAL A 89 -9.59 1.50 -10.42
C VAL A 89 -9.43 2.16 -9.04
N LEU A 90 -8.69 1.56 -8.11
CA LEU A 90 -8.53 2.12 -6.76
C LEU A 90 -7.69 3.40 -6.73
N SER A 91 -6.85 3.60 -7.74
CA SER A 91 -5.97 4.77 -7.84
C SER A 91 -6.73 6.07 -8.13
N SER A 92 -7.75 6.00 -8.98
CA SER A 92 -8.59 7.13 -9.36
C SER A 92 -9.90 6.58 -9.95
N ASN A 93 -11.00 6.75 -9.21
CA ASN A 93 -12.33 6.36 -9.65
C ASN A 93 -13.35 7.33 -9.05
N GLU A 94 -14.05 8.05 -9.91
CA GLU A 94 -15.00 9.09 -9.49
C GLU A 94 -16.15 8.54 -8.64
N ASP A 95 -16.63 7.33 -8.91
CA ASP A 95 -17.71 6.72 -8.13
C ASP A 95 -17.26 6.43 -6.70
N PHE A 96 -16.00 6.01 -6.51
CA PHE A 96 -15.42 5.73 -5.20
C PHE A 96 -15.07 7.00 -4.42
N GLU A 97 -14.61 8.05 -5.11
CA GLU A 97 -14.35 9.36 -4.50
C GLU A 97 -15.63 10.06 -4.02
N ASN A 98 -16.78 9.75 -4.64
CA ASN A 98 -18.09 10.32 -4.32
C ASN A 98 -18.98 9.39 -3.48
N LEU A 99 -18.42 8.37 -2.82
CA LEU A 99 -19.17 7.48 -1.94
C LEU A 99 -19.80 8.26 -0.78
N LYS A 100 -21.13 8.18 -0.67
CA LYS A 100 -21.90 8.81 0.41
C LYS A 100 -21.76 8.06 1.74
N ASP A 101 -21.51 6.76 1.70
CA ASP A 101 -21.29 5.95 2.90
C ASP A 101 -19.89 6.23 3.47
N VAL A 102 -19.85 6.83 4.66
CA VAL A 102 -18.62 7.28 5.32
C VAL A 102 -17.67 6.12 5.64
N GLU A 103 -18.21 4.97 6.03
CA GLU A 103 -17.40 3.79 6.39
C GLU A 103 -16.76 3.19 5.12
N LEU A 104 -17.56 3.04 4.07
CA LEU A 104 -17.11 2.50 2.78
C LEU A 104 -16.08 3.43 2.13
N TYR A 105 -16.29 4.75 2.21
CA TYR A 105 -15.32 5.74 1.77
C TYR A 105 -14.01 5.66 2.57
N GLN A 106 -14.08 5.48 3.89
CA GLN A 106 -12.87 5.29 4.70
C GLN A 106 -12.10 4.02 4.32
N MET A 107 -12.79 2.91 4.04
CA MET A 107 -12.18 1.67 3.56
C MET A 107 -11.48 1.89 2.21
N TYR A 108 -12.15 2.58 1.27
CA TYR A 108 -11.58 2.97 -0.02
C TYR A 108 -10.28 3.79 0.15
N ILE A 109 -10.32 4.86 0.95
CA ILE A 109 -9.15 5.70 1.22
C ILE A 109 -8.01 4.90 1.83
N LEU A 110 -8.31 3.97 2.74
CA LEU A 110 -7.30 3.11 3.34
C LEU A 110 -6.67 2.13 2.34
N CYS A 111 -7.43 1.61 1.37
CA CYS A 111 -6.91 0.80 0.25
C CYS A 111 -5.97 1.63 -0.62
N LYS A 112 -6.47 2.77 -1.10
CA LYS A 112 -5.73 3.71 -1.96
C LYS A 112 -4.40 4.13 -1.33
N GLN A 113 -4.39 4.43 -0.04
CA GLN A 113 -3.18 4.79 0.68
C GLN A 113 -2.20 3.61 0.82
N SER A 114 -2.70 2.41 1.11
CA SER A 114 -1.84 1.23 1.27
C SER A 114 -1.13 0.87 -0.03
N ILE A 115 -1.84 0.85 -1.17
CA ILE A 115 -1.20 0.57 -2.47
C ILE A 115 -0.22 1.66 -2.88
N ARG A 116 -0.55 2.94 -2.60
CA ARG A 116 0.36 4.06 -2.86
C ARG A 116 1.67 3.93 -2.07
N LEU A 117 1.57 3.56 -0.78
CA LEU A 117 2.75 3.38 0.06
C LEU A 117 3.55 2.13 -0.34
N ALA A 118 2.90 1.06 -0.78
CA ALA A 118 3.59 -0.10 -1.35
C ALA A 118 4.40 0.30 -2.59
N PHE A 119 3.79 1.02 -3.53
CA PHE A 119 4.48 1.51 -4.73
C PHE A 119 5.65 2.45 -4.38
N LEU A 120 5.42 3.42 -3.49
CA LEU A 120 6.48 4.30 -3.01
C LEU A 120 7.61 3.50 -2.32
N SER A 121 7.29 2.47 -1.55
CA SER A 121 8.29 1.61 -0.92
C SER A 121 9.18 0.95 -1.97
N PHE A 122 8.57 0.40 -3.02
CA PHE A 122 9.31 -0.21 -4.13
C PHE A 122 10.26 0.79 -4.81
N CYS A 123 9.78 1.99 -5.14
CA CYS A 123 10.62 3.03 -5.75
C CYS A 123 11.78 3.46 -4.83
N ILE A 124 11.52 3.64 -3.54
CA ILE A 124 12.56 4.05 -2.58
C ILE A 124 13.62 2.96 -2.38
N ILE A 125 13.25 1.67 -2.38
CA ILE A 125 14.24 0.59 -2.33
C ILE A 125 15.25 0.72 -3.47
N ALA A 126 14.77 1.00 -4.69
CA ALA A 126 15.65 1.22 -5.85
C ALA A 126 16.54 2.47 -5.68
N LEU A 127 15.98 3.58 -5.20
CA LEU A 127 16.73 4.81 -4.95
C LEU A 127 17.81 4.64 -3.86
N LEU A 128 17.48 3.96 -2.76
CA LEU A 128 18.45 3.62 -1.72
C LEU A 128 19.53 2.68 -2.27
N GLY A 129 19.15 1.70 -3.10
CA GLY A 129 20.08 0.81 -3.77
C GLY A 129 21.10 1.59 -4.60
N PHE A 130 20.62 2.52 -5.42
CA PHE A 130 21.48 3.43 -6.17
C PHE A 130 22.38 4.25 -5.23
N ALA A 131 21.82 4.85 -4.18
CA ALA A 131 22.57 5.68 -3.23
C ALA A 131 23.73 4.93 -2.56
N THR A 132 23.59 3.64 -2.24
CA THR A 132 24.68 2.84 -1.65
C THR A 132 25.91 2.68 -2.55
N VAL A 133 25.75 2.84 -3.87
CA VAL A 133 26.85 2.80 -4.84
C VAL A 133 27.65 4.11 -4.79
N TYR A 134 26.95 5.25 -4.79
CA TYR A 134 27.55 6.58 -4.97
C TYR A 134 27.93 7.32 -3.69
N LEU A 135 27.24 7.05 -2.58
CA LEU A 135 27.61 7.55 -1.25
C LEU A 135 28.61 6.61 -0.60
#